data_AF-A0A5C8PTN4-F1
#
_entry.id   AF-A0A5C8PTN4-F1
#
_cell.length_a   1.000
_cell.length_b   1.000
_cell.length_c   1.000
_cell.angle_alpha   90.00
_cell.angle_beta   90.00
_cell.angle_gamma   90.00
#
_symmetry.space_group_name_H-M   'P 1'
#
loop_
_entity.id
_entity.type
_entity.pdbx_description
1 polymer ?
#
loop_
_entity_poly.entity_id
_entity_poly.type
_entity_poly.pdbx_seq_one_letter_code
_entity_poly.pdbx_strand_id
1 'polypeptide(L)'
;MSIFDQKPGSEPSAEAELASLQSDAGQQPAPDSQLHEASTAADLADPSLPPADDHGDGDGDGRSGEDSRYVPYQVLKEERGKRRALETRLAAFSEQVDAMMQQRQHEQAQMQPQDMPPDPQQDPIGALRYERQQREHMQHYLQAQALEQRVASDYVADAQRFAAQTPDFPQAYNHLLAGRVAELRAQGWHDDAIRAQVQREELTIAFGALRAGRSPAQQAYELARARGYVKGTARTPSAGDPTLAALKARAAASISEGGMPPRGDLSLEEIGRLSGPAFDTAFERYTRAQGKRSSLFRSD
;
A
#
# COMPACT_ATOMS: atom_id res chain seq x y z
N MET A 1 40.65 -63.53 10.37
CA MET A 1 39.56 -62.99 9.52
C MET A 1 39.11 -61.71 10.17
N SER A 2 39.89 -60.64 10.15
CA SER A 2 40.22 -59.77 9.02
C SER A 2 39.02 -58.98 8.47
N ILE A 3 39.03 -57.69 8.84
CA ILE A 3 38.85 -56.53 7.97
C ILE A 3 37.40 -56.24 7.53
N PHE A 4 36.76 -55.30 8.22
CA PHE A 4 36.01 -54.24 7.56
C PHE A 4 36.09 -52.96 8.41
N ASP A 5 37.18 -52.24 8.19
CA ASP A 5 37.44 -50.88 8.66
C ASP A 5 36.82 -49.91 7.65
N GLN A 6 35.65 -49.37 7.95
CA GLN A 6 34.97 -48.37 7.11
C GLN A 6 35.34 -46.97 7.60
N LYS A 7 36.29 -46.37 6.89
CA LYS A 7 36.61 -44.93 6.91
C LYS A 7 35.35 -44.08 6.73
N PRO A 8 35.11 -43.04 7.54
CA PRO A 8 34.16 -42.00 7.20
C PRO A 8 34.67 -41.21 5.99
N GLY A 9 33.83 -41.15 4.96
CA GLY A 9 34.05 -40.36 3.76
C GLY A 9 34.14 -38.88 4.10
N SER A 10 35.27 -38.30 3.72
CA SER A 10 35.53 -36.87 3.62
C SER A 10 34.48 -36.17 2.76
N GLU A 11 33.89 -35.13 3.34
CA GLU A 11 33.01 -34.15 2.71
C GLU A 11 33.66 -33.51 1.48
N PRO A 12 32.97 -33.38 0.32
CA PRO A 12 33.33 -32.38 -0.66
C PRO A 12 32.81 -31.01 -0.18
N SER A 13 33.75 -30.14 0.20
CA SER A 13 33.50 -28.74 0.52
C SER A 13 32.74 -28.04 -0.62
N ALA A 14 31.53 -27.59 -0.34
CA ALA A 14 30.67 -26.82 -1.25
C ALA A 14 31.04 -25.32 -1.31
N GLU A 15 32.30 -24.97 -1.09
CA GLU A 15 32.75 -23.56 -0.93
C GLU A 15 33.62 -23.04 -2.08
N ALA A 16 33.82 -23.77 -3.20
CA ALA A 16 34.80 -23.37 -4.22
C ALA A 16 34.30 -23.16 -5.67
N GLU A 17 33.01 -23.31 -5.99
CA GLU A 17 32.57 -23.33 -7.42
C GLU A 17 31.56 -22.26 -7.89
N LEU A 18 31.30 -21.18 -7.14
CA LEU A 18 30.45 -20.07 -7.65
C LEU A 18 31.11 -18.68 -7.61
N ALA A 19 32.44 -18.64 -7.59
CA ALA A 19 33.25 -17.42 -7.69
C ALA A 19 33.70 -17.09 -9.15
N SER A 20 32.97 -17.54 -10.18
CA SER A 20 33.38 -17.37 -11.59
C SER A 20 32.31 -16.75 -12.51
N LEU A 21 31.34 -16.00 -11.97
CA LEU A 21 30.36 -15.22 -12.75
C LEU A 21 30.63 -13.70 -12.76
N GLN A 22 31.89 -13.31 -12.60
CA GLN A 22 32.38 -11.93 -12.68
C GLN A 22 33.26 -11.77 -13.93
N SER A 23 32.65 -11.62 -15.11
CA SER A 23 33.24 -10.97 -16.30
C SER A 23 32.27 -11.00 -17.48
N ASP A 24 31.21 -10.20 -17.40
CA ASP A 24 30.52 -9.72 -18.60
C ASP A 24 30.17 -8.24 -18.43
N ALA A 25 31.23 -7.44 -18.50
CA ALA A 25 31.17 -6.00 -18.66
C ALA A 25 31.42 -5.70 -20.13
N GLY A 26 30.34 -5.55 -20.91
CA GLY A 26 30.42 -5.22 -22.32
C GLY A 26 29.09 -4.67 -22.84
N GLN A 27 29.14 -3.42 -23.34
CA GLN A 27 28.12 -2.76 -24.14
C GLN A 27 26.82 -2.30 -23.44
N GLN A 28 26.90 -1.15 -22.76
CA GLN A 28 25.80 -0.19 -22.76
C GLN A 28 25.61 0.36 -24.18
N PRO A 29 24.44 0.22 -24.83
CA PRO A 29 24.10 1.07 -25.97
C PRO A 29 23.85 2.49 -25.45
N ALA A 30 24.58 3.45 -26.02
CA ALA A 30 24.41 4.87 -25.77
C ALA A 30 22.95 5.32 -26.06
N PRO A 31 22.34 6.18 -25.25
CA PRO A 31 21.12 6.86 -25.65
C PRO A 31 21.47 7.89 -26.73
N ASP A 32 21.02 7.60 -27.95
CA ASP A 32 21.04 8.52 -29.08
C ASP A 32 20.40 9.85 -28.67
N SER A 33 21.26 10.87 -28.50
CA SER A 33 20.86 12.26 -28.38
C SER A 33 20.51 12.77 -29.77
N GLN A 34 19.29 12.46 -30.23
CA GLN A 34 18.71 13.12 -31.40
C GLN A 34 18.12 14.46 -30.96
N LEU A 35 18.91 15.50 -31.19
CA LEU A 35 18.51 16.90 -31.26
C LEU A 35 17.42 17.04 -32.33
N HIS A 36 16.16 17.16 -31.91
CA HIS A 36 15.12 17.73 -32.76
C HIS A 36 15.09 19.25 -32.55
N GLU A 37 15.94 19.95 -33.31
CA GLU A 37 15.68 21.32 -33.74
C GLU A 37 14.61 21.29 -34.84
N ALA A 38 13.40 21.68 -34.48
CA ALA A 38 12.38 22.20 -35.39
C ALA A 38 11.79 23.41 -34.65
N SER A 39 12.26 24.64 -34.87
CA SER A 39 12.00 25.47 -36.04
C SER A 39 10.65 25.15 -36.69
N THR A 40 9.60 25.83 -36.23
CA THR A 40 8.70 26.58 -37.11
C THR A 40 7.86 27.51 -36.24
N ALA A 41 8.32 28.76 -36.18
CA ALA A 41 7.44 29.89 -35.93
C ALA A 41 6.44 29.98 -37.09
N ALA A 42 5.17 29.74 -36.80
CA ALA A 42 4.03 30.15 -37.61
C ALA A 42 3.00 30.66 -36.60
N ASP A 43 2.96 31.96 -36.36
CA ASP A 43 2.07 32.87 -37.10
C ASP A 43 0.60 32.51 -36.86
N LEU A 44 0.10 32.90 -35.68
CA LEU A 44 -1.32 33.10 -35.46
C LEU A 44 -1.52 34.59 -35.20
N ALA A 45 -1.79 35.25 -36.32
CA ALA A 45 -2.31 36.59 -36.46
C ALA A 45 -3.37 36.90 -35.41
N ASP A 46 -3.11 38.01 -34.72
CA ASP A 46 -4.03 38.73 -33.84
C ASP A 46 -5.09 39.45 -34.70
N PRO A 47 -6.38 39.11 -34.63
CA PRO A 47 -7.42 39.92 -35.27
C PRO A 47 -7.69 41.15 -34.40
N SER A 48 -7.01 42.24 -34.77
CA SER A 48 -7.55 43.60 -34.86
C SER A 48 -8.67 43.95 -33.87
N LEU A 49 -8.29 44.45 -32.69
CA LEU A 49 -9.19 45.25 -31.86
C LEU A 49 -9.43 46.63 -32.53
N PRO A 50 -10.67 47.13 -32.60
CA PRO A 50 -10.92 48.52 -32.99
C PRO A 50 -10.45 49.49 -31.88
N PRO A 51 -10.03 50.73 -32.24
CA PRO A 51 -9.69 51.74 -31.25
C PRO A 51 -10.97 52.25 -30.60
N ALA A 52 -11.08 52.09 -29.28
CA ALA A 52 -12.07 52.79 -28.47
C ALA A 52 -11.38 53.97 -27.80
N ASP A 53 -11.40 55.11 -28.50
CA ASP A 53 -11.38 56.42 -27.88
C ASP A 53 -12.73 56.60 -27.16
N ASP A 54 -12.73 56.77 -25.84
CA ASP A 54 -13.71 57.64 -25.21
C ASP A 54 -13.17 58.21 -23.90
N HIS A 55 -13.13 59.54 -23.88
CA HIS A 55 -12.76 60.37 -22.76
C HIS A 55 -13.93 60.47 -21.79
N GLY A 56 -13.75 59.98 -20.57
CA GLY A 56 -14.65 60.22 -19.45
C GLY A 56 -13.91 60.91 -18.32
N ASP A 57 -13.61 62.21 -18.49
CA ASP A 57 -13.30 63.11 -17.37
C ASP A 57 -14.53 63.24 -16.47
N GLY A 58 -14.53 62.49 -15.38
CA GLY A 58 -15.52 62.56 -14.31
C GLY A 58 -14.83 62.96 -13.01
N ASP A 59 -14.60 64.27 -12.85
CA ASP A 59 -14.27 64.90 -11.57
C ASP A 59 -15.40 64.62 -10.56
N GLY A 60 -15.10 63.77 -9.59
CA GLY A 60 -16.03 63.32 -8.56
C GLY A 60 -15.30 63.17 -7.23
N ASP A 61 -15.05 64.31 -6.61
CA ASP A 61 -14.50 64.48 -5.27
C ASP A 61 -15.38 63.79 -4.20
N GLY A 62 -14.71 63.20 -3.21
CA GLY A 62 -15.32 62.86 -1.92
C GLY A 62 -15.63 61.38 -1.68
N ARG A 63 -14.63 60.62 -1.22
CA ARG A 63 -14.61 60.02 0.15
C ARG A 63 -13.45 59.04 0.30
N SER A 64 -12.55 59.45 1.18
CA SER A 64 -11.55 58.66 1.91
C SER A 64 -12.03 57.27 2.34
N GLY A 65 -11.20 56.26 2.06
CA GLY A 65 -11.02 55.15 3.00
C GLY A 65 -11.21 53.71 2.50
N GLU A 66 -10.95 53.38 1.24
CA GLU A 66 -10.79 51.97 0.84
C GLU A 66 -9.62 51.86 -0.14
N ASP A 67 -8.58 51.14 0.25
CA ASP A 67 -7.48 50.72 -0.62
C ASP A 67 -8.07 49.97 -1.82
N SER A 68 -8.31 50.69 -2.92
CA SER A 68 -8.65 50.11 -4.21
C SER A 68 -7.51 49.18 -4.62
N ARG A 69 -7.69 47.90 -4.28
CA ARG A 69 -6.78 46.80 -4.58
C ARG A 69 -6.85 46.53 -6.08
N TYR A 70 -6.30 47.46 -6.85
CA TYR A 70 -6.21 47.40 -8.30
C TYR A 70 -5.37 46.17 -8.67
N VAL A 71 -6.03 45.13 -9.19
CA VAL A 71 -5.34 43.95 -9.71
C VAL A 71 -4.85 44.32 -11.11
N PRO A 72 -3.53 44.38 -11.36
CA PRO A 72 -3.02 44.73 -12.68
C PRO A 72 -3.56 43.76 -13.74
N TYR A 73 -4.05 44.31 -14.86
CA TYR A 73 -4.68 43.54 -15.94
C TYR A 73 -3.80 42.37 -16.44
N GLN A 74 -2.48 42.57 -16.45
CA GLN A 74 -1.47 41.55 -16.80
C GLN A 74 -1.60 40.29 -15.92
N VAL A 75 -1.71 40.47 -14.59
CA VAL A 75 -1.83 39.38 -13.61
C VAL A 75 -3.13 38.59 -13.84
N LEU A 76 -4.20 39.28 -14.20
CA LEU A 76 -5.50 38.67 -14.46
C LEU A 76 -5.51 37.85 -15.76
N LYS A 77 -4.80 38.31 -16.80
CA LYS A 77 -4.62 37.55 -18.05
C LYS A 77 -3.78 36.29 -17.85
N GLU A 78 -2.71 36.38 -17.05
CA GLU A 78 -1.89 35.22 -16.69
C GLU A 78 -2.65 34.20 -15.85
N GLU A 79 -3.45 34.64 -14.88
CA GLU A 79 -4.29 33.77 -14.05
C GLU A 79 -5.32 33.03 -14.90
N ARG A 80 -6.02 33.74 -15.79
CA ARG A 80 -6.97 33.14 -16.75
C ARG A 80 -6.30 32.14 -17.69
N GLY A 81 -5.09 32.46 -18.16
CA GLY A 81 -4.29 31.55 -18.99
C GLY A 81 -3.94 30.26 -18.26
N LYS A 82 -3.44 30.37 -17.02
CA LYS A 82 -3.11 29.21 -16.16
C LYS A 82 -4.35 28.37 -15.85
N ARG A 83 -5.48 29.01 -15.53
CA ARG A 83 -6.74 28.35 -15.26
C ARG A 83 -7.24 27.57 -16.48
N ARG A 84 -7.26 28.20 -17.66
CA ARG A 84 -7.68 27.54 -18.91
C ARG A 84 -6.78 26.34 -19.26
N ALA A 85 -5.46 26.47 -19.07
CA ALA A 85 -4.53 25.38 -19.30
C ALA A 85 -4.77 24.20 -18.35
N LEU A 86 -5.04 24.46 -17.07
CA LEU A 86 -5.37 23.42 -16.09
C LEU A 86 -6.72 22.75 -16.40
N GLU A 87 -7.75 23.53 -16.75
CA GLU A 87 -9.06 23.00 -17.15
C GLU A 87 -8.94 22.09 -18.38
N THR A 88 -8.16 22.49 -19.38
CA THR A 88 -7.90 21.68 -20.59
C THR A 88 -7.19 20.37 -20.23
N ARG A 89 -6.20 20.42 -19.34
CA ARG A 89 -5.46 19.23 -18.89
C ARG A 89 -6.35 18.28 -18.10
N LEU A 90 -7.23 18.80 -17.24
CA LEU A 90 -8.19 18.00 -16.50
C LEU A 90 -9.21 17.33 -17.42
N ALA A 91 -9.73 18.06 -18.42
CA ALA A 91 -10.66 17.51 -19.41
C ALA A 91 -10.03 16.37 -20.21
N ALA A 92 -8.79 16.54 -20.69
CA ALA A 92 -8.07 15.49 -21.41
C ALA A 92 -7.81 14.26 -20.53
N PHE A 93 -7.50 14.46 -19.24
CA PHE A 93 -7.31 13.35 -18.31
C PHE A 93 -8.61 12.60 -18.02
N SER A 94 -9.74 13.30 -17.82
CA SER A 94 -11.03 12.64 -17.62
C SER A 94 -11.44 11.82 -18.84
N GLU A 95 -11.24 12.35 -20.05
CA GLU A 95 -11.56 11.62 -21.29
C GLU A 95 -10.71 10.35 -21.42
N GLN A 96 -9.43 10.42 -21.05
CA GLN A 96 -8.54 9.24 -21.02
C GLN A 96 -9.01 8.18 -20.00
N VAL A 97 -9.42 8.61 -18.81
CA VAL A 97 -9.93 7.69 -17.77
C VAL A 97 -11.24 7.06 -18.22
N ASP A 98 -12.13 7.81 -18.83
CA ASP A 98 -13.41 7.32 -19.35
C ASP A 98 -13.20 6.33 -20.50
N ALA A 99 -12.29 6.61 -21.43
CA ALA A 99 -11.92 5.68 -22.50
C ALA A 99 -11.35 4.37 -21.94
N MET A 100 -10.47 4.44 -20.94
CA MET A 100 -9.90 3.26 -20.28
C MET A 100 -10.98 2.48 -19.51
N MET A 101 -11.94 3.16 -18.89
CA MET A 101 -13.05 2.51 -18.19
C MET A 101 -14.00 1.83 -19.17
N GLN A 102 -14.33 2.48 -20.29
CA GLN A 102 -15.13 1.88 -21.35
C GLN A 102 -14.46 0.65 -21.95
N GLN A 103 -13.13 0.70 -22.16
CA GLN A 103 -12.37 -0.46 -22.63
C GLN A 103 -12.47 -1.64 -21.64
N ARG A 104 -12.28 -1.39 -20.34
CA ARG A 104 -12.44 -2.43 -19.31
C ARG A 104 -13.87 -2.97 -19.22
N GLN A 105 -14.88 -2.12 -19.40
CA GLN A 105 -16.27 -2.55 -19.44
C GLN A 105 -16.54 -3.43 -20.68
N HIS A 106 -15.95 -3.12 -21.83
CA HIS A 106 -16.07 -3.97 -23.02
C HIS A 106 -15.35 -5.32 -22.84
N GLU A 107 -14.19 -5.34 -22.19
CA GLU A 107 -13.48 -6.57 -21.83
C GLU A 107 -14.29 -7.41 -20.82
N GLN A 108 -14.91 -6.78 -19.82
CA GLN A 108 -15.81 -7.47 -18.88
C GLN A 108 -17.11 -7.96 -19.52
N ALA A 109 -17.70 -7.20 -20.45
CA ALA A 109 -18.92 -7.61 -21.15
C ALA A 109 -18.67 -8.79 -22.11
N GLN A 110 -17.45 -8.91 -22.65
CA GLN A 110 -17.03 -10.11 -23.40
C GLN A 110 -16.65 -11.27 -22.47
N MET A 111 -16.20 -10.99 -21.25
CA MET A 111 -16.11 -11.96 -20.16
C MET A 111 -17.45 -12.14 -19.43
N GLN A 112 -18.53 -12.42 -20.18
CA GLN A 112 -19.71 -13.02 -19.54
C GLN A 112 -19.25 -14.26 -18.76
N PRO A 113 -19.69 -14.45 -17.51
CA PRO A 113 -19.35 -15.63 -16.73
C PRO A 113 -20.04 -16.84 -17.35
N GLN A 114 -19.42 -17.44 -18.36
CA GLN A 114 -19.59 -18.86 -18.64
C GLN A 114 -18.66 -19.61 -17.69
N ASP A 115 -18.94 -19.55 -16.38
CA ASP A 115 -18.27 -20.35 -15.34
C ASP A 115 -18.80 -21.80 -15.37
N MET A 116 -18.90 -22.39 -16.55
CA MET A 116 -18.91 -23.84 -16.67
C MET A 116 -17.54 -24.22 -17.18
N PRO A 117 -16.74 -24.96 -16.39
CA PRO A 117 -15.49 -25.53 -16.87
C PRO A 117 -15.75 -26.21 -18.22
N PRO A 118 -15.00 -25.88 -19.30
CA PRO A 118 -15.19 -26.51 -20.59
C PRO A 118 -15.10 -28.02 -20.41
N ASP A 119 -16.09 -28.78 -20.89
CA ASP A 119 -16.07 -30.24 -20.77
C ASP A 119 -14.84 -30.77 -21.52
N PRO A 120 -13.87 -31.39 -20.82
CA PRO A 120 -12.66 -31.90 -21.45
C PRO A 120 -12.93 -32.94 -22.54
N GLN A 121 -14.10 -33.59 -22.54
CA GLN A 121 -14.49 -34.56 -23.57
C GLN A 121 -15.01 -33.90 -24.85
N GLN A 122 -15.58 -32.69 -24.76
CA GLN A 122 -16.17 -31.97 -25.89
C GLN A 122 -15.20 -30.93 -26.49
N ASP A 123 -14.43 -30.26 -25.65
CA ASP A 123 -13.41 -29.28 -26.05
C ASP A 123 -12.11 -29.43 -25.23
N PRO A 124 -11.21 -30.35 -25.63
CA PRO A 124 -9.95 -30.57 -24.90
C PRO A 124 -9.01 -29.35 -24.96
N ILE A 125 -9.11 -28.51 -26.00
CA ILE A 125 -8.27 -27.31 -26.13
C ILE A 125 -8.78 -26.22 -25.18
N GLY A 126 -10.09 -26.01 -25.13
CA GLY A 126 -10.75 -25.10 -24.19
C GLY A 126 -10.47 -25.47 -22.74
N ALA A 127 -10.59 -26.76 -22.38
CA ALA A 127 -10.29 -27.25 -21.05
C ALA A 127 -8.83 -26.98 -20.63
N LEU A 128 -7.87 -27.23 -21.54
CA LEU A 128 -6.45 -26.96 -21.27
C LEU A 128 -6.15 -25.47 -21.10
N ARG A 129 -6.81 -24.59 -21.87
CA ARG A 129 -6.67 -23.13 -21.72
C ARG A 129 -7.24 -22.66 -20.39
N TYR A 130 -8.42 -23.16 -20.01
CA TYR A 130 -9.05 -22.87 -18.72
C TYR A 130 -8.17 -23.32 -17.55
N GLU A 131 -7.62 -24.54 -17.60
CA GLU A 131 -6.70 -25.04 -16.58
C GLU A 131 -5.42 -24.18 -16.48
N ARG A 132 -4.85 -23.78 -17.62
CA ARG A 132 -3.69 -22.88 -17.64
C ARG A 132 -4.02 -21.54 -16.98
N GLN A 133 -5.15 -20.93 -17.32
CA GLN A 133 -5.58 -19.66 -16.76
C GLN A 133 -5.84 -19.76 -15.25
N GLN A 134 -6.48 -20.83 -14.80
CA GLN A 134 -6.68 -21.10 -13.37
C GLN A 134 -5.35 -21.27 -12.63
N ARG A 135 -4.39 -21.97 -13.23
CA ARG A 135 -3.05 -22.13 -12.67
C ARG A 135 -2.29 -20.81 -12.59
N GLU A 136 -2.36 -19.97 -13.63
CA GLU A 136 -1.75 -18.63 -13.64
C GLU A 136 -2.40 -17.74 -12.57
N HIS A 137 -3.72 -17.76 -12.45
CA HIS A 137 -4.44 -17.01 -11.42
C HIS A 137 -4.04 -17.44 -10.01
N MET A 138 -3.98 -18.76 -9.77
CA MET A 138 -3.50 -19.34 -8.50
C MET A 138 -2.06 -18.91 -8.20
N GLN A 139 -1.16 -18.95 -9.19
CA GLN A 139 0.24 -18.54 -9.03
C GLN A 139 0.36 -17.05 -8.68
N HIS A 140 -0.38 -16.18 -9.37
CA HIS A 140 -0.42 -14.75 -9.07
C HIS A 140 -0.98 -14.48 -7.67
N TYR A 141 -2.03 -15.18 -7.26
CA TYR A 141 -2.59 -15.08 -5.91
C TYR A 141 -1.57 -15.46 -4.84
N LEU A 142 -0.90 -16.60 -5.00
CA LEU A 142 0.15 -17.05 -4.06
C LEU A 142 1.33 -16.07 -4.00
N GLN A 143 1.75 -15.54 -5.15
CA GLN A 143 2.82 -14.55 -5.23
C GLN A 143 2.43 -13.25 -4.52
N ALA A 144 1.21 -12.76 -4.74
CA ALA A 144 0.69 -11.57 -4.07
C ALA A 144 0.61 -11.76 -2.55
N GLN A 145 0.14 -12.93 -2.10
CA GLN A 145 0.08 -13.28 -0.68
C GLN A 145 1.47 -13.35 -0.05
N ALA A 146 2.44 -13.97 -0.72
CA ALA A 146 3.83 -14.03 -0.23
C ALA A 146 4.46 -12.64 -0.14
N LEU A 147 4.19 -11.78 -1.11
CA LEU A 147 4.66 -10.40 -1.11
C LEU A 147 4.03 -9.60 0.05
N GLU A 148 2.73 -9.75 0.29
CA GLU A 148 2.04 -9.11 1.41
C GLU A 148 2.64 -9.55 2.76
N GLN A 149 2.87 -10.85 2.94
CA GLN A 149 3.50 -11.39 4.15
C GLN A 149 4.91 -10.81 4.37
N ARG A 150 5.70 -10.71 3.30
CA ARG A 150 7.05 -10.12 3.37
C ARG A 150 7.01 -8.65 3.75
N VAL A 151 6.13 -7.86 3.13
CA VAL A 151 5.97 -6.44 3.47
C VAL A 151 5.49 -6.27 4.90
N ALA A 152 4.57 -7.12 5.37
CA ALA A 152 4.14 -7.12 6.75
C ALA A 152 5.30 -7.43 7.72
N SER A 153 6.12 -8.45 7.45
CA SER A 153 7.27 -8.76 8.30
C SER A 153 8.32 -7.64 8.32
N ASP A 154 8.60 -7.05 7.14
CA ASP A 154 9.54 -5.94 7.01
C ASP A 154 9.04 -4.70 7.75
N TYR A 155 7.73 -4.41 7.64
CA TYR A 155 7.08 -3.33 8.36
C TYR A 155 7.20 -3.50 9.88
N VAL A 156 6.97 -4.71 10.39
CA VAL A 156 7.07 -5.00 11.83
C VAL A 156 8.49 -4.80 12.35
N ALA A 157 9.49 -5.35 11.66
CA ALA A 157 10.89 -5.16 12.04
C ALA A 157 11.29 -3.67 12.00
N ASP A 158 10.82 -2.94 10.99
CA ASP A 158 11.06 -1.51 10.88
C ASP A 158 10.38 -0.71 11.99
N ALA A 159 9.12 -1.00 12.31
CA ALA A 159 8.36 -0.38 13.38
C ALA A 159 9.03 -0.56 14.74
N GLN A 160 9.58 -1.75 15.03
CA GLN A 160 10.33 -2.00 16.26
C GLN A 160 11.61 -1.15 16.34
N ARG A 161 12.40 -1.10 15.26
CA ARG A 161 13.62 -0.26 15.19
C ARG A 161 13.28 1.22 15.32
N PHE A 162 12.23 1.67 14.65
CA PHE A 162 11.80 3.07 14.67
C PHE A 162 11.24 3.46 16.05
N ALA A 163 10.47 2.59 16.71
CA ALA A 163 9.97 2.81 18.06
C ALA A 163 11.10 2.96 19.09
N ALA A 164 12.21 2.22 18.92
CA ALA A 164 13.38 2.35 19.79
C ALA A 164 14.05 3.74 19.66
N GLN A 165 14.00 4.36 18.48
CA GLN A 165 14.57 5.68 18.20
C GLN A 165 13.57 6.82 18.49
N THR A 166 12.27 6.54 18.33
CA THR A 166 11.16 7.49 18.46
C THR A 166 10.13 6.95 19.47
N PRO A 167 10.33 7.18 20.78
CA PRO A 167 9.51 6.57 21.83
C PRO A 167 8.00 6.91 21.77
N ASP A 168 7.64 8.01 21.11
CA ASP A 168 6.25 8.42 20.93
C ASP A 168 5.58 7.84 19.67
N PHE A 169 6.32 7.07 18.86
CA PHE A 169 5.79 6.41 17.66
C PHE A 169 4.55 5.54 17.93
N PRO A 170 4.49 4.70 18.98
CA PRO A 170 3.30 3.89 19.24
C PRO A 170 2.04 4.74 19.47
N GLN A 171 2.19 5.91 20.08
CA GLN A 171 1.10 6.86 20.32
C GLN A 171 0.65 7.52 19.01
N ALA A 172 1.61 7.93 18.18
CA ALA A 172 1.35 8.51 16.85
C ALA A 172 0.62 7.52 15.93
N TYR A 173 1.11 6.28 15.88
CA TYR A 173 0.51 5.22 15.09
C TYR A 173 -0.93 4.91 15.55
N ASN A 174 -1.15 4.84 16.87
CA ASN A 174 -2.49 4.70 17.43
C ASN A 174 -3.42 5.85 17.07
N HIS A 175 -2.91 7.08 17.03
CA HIS A 175 -3.67 8.26 16.60
C HIS A 175 -4.08 8.16 15.13
N LEU A 176 -3.15 7.74 14.26
CA LEU A 176 -3.41 7.51 12.84
C LEU A 176 -4.55 6.50 12.63
N LEU A 177 -4.47 5.33 13.29
CA LEU A 177 -5.51 4.31 13.21
C LEU A 177 -6.86 4.82 13.74
N ALA A 178 -6.86 5.51 14.89
CA ALA A 178 -8.08 6.03 15.50
C ALA A 178 -8.79 7.05 14.62
N GLY A 179 -8.03 7.98 14.02
CA GLY A 179 -8.58 8.95 13.06
C GLY A 179 -9.23 8.24 11.88
N ARG A 180 -8.56 7.22 11.32
CA ARG A 180 -9.10 6.50 10.17
C ARG A 180 -10.34 5.67 10.48
N VAL A 181 -10.36 4.99 11.62
CA VAL A 181 -11.56 4.26 12.08
C VAL A 181 -12.74 5.21 12.26
N ALA A 182 -12.52 6.37 12.88
CA ALA A 182 -13.55 7.38 13.06
C ALA A 182 -14.07 7.93 11.71
N GLU A 183 -13.17 8.20 10.75
CA GLU A 183 -13.54 8.63 9.40
C GLU A 183 -14.41 7.60 8.68
N LEU A 184 -14.00 6.33 8.65
CA LEU A 184 -14.73 5.27 7.96
C LEU A 184 -16.09 4.99 8.63
N ARG A 185 -16.14 5.05 9.97
CA ARG A 185 -17.39 4.92 10.70
C ARG A 185 -18.35 6.08 10.41
N ALA A 186 -17.84 7.32 10.34
CA ALA A 186 -18.65 8.48 9.97
C ALA A 186 -19.21 8.37 8.53
N GLN A 187 -18.54 7.61 7.66
CA GLN A 187 -19.03 7.27 6.32
C GLN A 187 -20.04 6.11 6.30
N GLY A 188 -20.37 5.51 7.46
CA GLY A 188 -21.34 4.43 7.58
C GLY A 188 -20.79 3.02 7.32
N TRP A 189 -19.47 2.85 7.33
CA TRP A 189 -18.87 1.52 7.16
C TRP A 189 -19.10 0.65 8.40
N HIS A 190 -19.28 -0.66 8.19
CA HIS A 190 -19.38 -1.63 9.28
C HIS A 190 -18.00 -2.02 9.83
N ASP A 191 -17.94 -2.41 11.11
CA ASP A 191 -16.69 -2.64 11.84
C ASP A 191 -15.73 -3.63 11.16
N ASP A 192 -16.24 -4.74 10.59
CA ASP A 192 -15.39 -5.72 9.91
C ASP A 192 -14.74 -5.15 8.64
N ALA A 193 -15.49 -4.37 7.84
CA ALA A 193 -14.96 -3.70 6.66
C ALA A 193 -14.00 -2.58 7.04
N ILE A 194 -14.24 -1.88 8.16
CA ILE A 194 -13.30 -0.90 8.71
C ILE A 194 -11.96 -1.58 9.00
N ARG A 195 -11.95 -2.72 9.70
CA ARG A 195 -10.69 -3.44 10.01
C ARG A 195 -9.95 -3.86 8.75
N ALA A 196 -10.66 -4.46 7.80
CA ALA A 196 -10.05 -4.89 6.53
C ALA A 196 -9.52 -3.70 5.72
N GLN A 197 -10.25 -2.59 5.70
CA GLN A 197 -9.86 -1.38 4.99
C GLN A 197 -8.63 -0.71 5.61
N VAL A 198 -8.60 -0.57 6.93
CA VAL A 198 -7.45 -0.01 7.66
C VAL A 198 -6.20 -0.86 7.43
N GLN A 199 -6.33 -2.19 7.44
CA GLN A 199 -5.20 -3.09 7.11
C GLN A 199 -4.69 -2.89 5.68
N ARG A 200 -5.58 -2.78 4.69
CA ARG A 200 -5.17 -2.52 3.30
C ARG A 200 -4.44 -1.19 3.15
N GLU A 201 -4.91 -0.16 3.85
CA GLU A 201 -4.27 1.16 3.83
C GLU A 201 -2.89 1.14 4.48
N GLU A 202 -2.74 0.44 5.61
CA GLU A 202 -1.45 0.25 6.25
C GLU A 202 -0.45 -0.45 5.32
N LEU A 203 -0.87 -1.54 4.67
CA LEU A 203 -0.04 -2.23 3.68
C LEU A 203 0.30 -1.31 2.50
N THR A 204 -0.65 -0.52 2.02
CA THR A 204 -0.42 0.44 0.93
C THR A 204 0.63 1.48 1.31
N ILE A 205 0.58 2.00 2.54
CA ILE A 205 1.60 2.92 3.08
C ILE A 205 2.96 2.22 3.12
N ALA A 206 3.01 0.99 3.62
CA ALA A 206 4.24 0.22 3.71
C ALA A 206 4.85 -0.06 2.32
N PHE A 207 4.04 -0.52 1.36
CA PHE A 207 4.46 -0.74 -0.02
C PHE A 207 5.02 0.54 -0.66
N GLY A 208 4.32 1.66 -0.51
CA GLY A 208 4.75 2.95 -1.05
C GLY A 208 6.09 3.40 -0.46
N ALA A 209 6.27 3.26 0.86
CA ALA A 209 7.51 3.61 1.55
C ALA A 209 8.67 2.71 1.12
N LEU A 210 8.48 1.39 1.07
CA LEU A 210 9.51 0.43 0.65
C LEU A 210 9.95 0.69 -0.80
N ARG A 211 8.99 0.95 -1.71
CA ARG A 211 9.30 1.30 -3.12
C ARG A 211 10.07 2.60 -3.23
N ALA A 212 9.82 3.56 -2.34
CA ALA A 212 10.55 4.82 -2.27
C ALA A 212 11.90 4.72 -1.53
N GLY A 213 12.29 3.53 -1.05
CA GLY A 213 13.51 3.33 -0.26
C GLY A 213 13.46 4.01 1.11
N ARG A 214 12.27 4.23 1.67
CA ARG A 214 12.04 4.88 2.98
C ARG A 214 11.54 3.88 4.00
N SER A 215 11.76 4.19 5.29
CA SER A 215 11.19 3.44 6.41
C SER A 215 9.66 3.55 6.40
N PRO A 216 8.92 2.43 6.34
CA PRO A 216 7.47 2.44 6.49
C PRO A 216 6.97 3.01 7.81
N ALA A 217 7.66 2.72 8.92
CA ALA A 217 7.28 3.23 10.24
C ALA A 217 7.45 4.75 10.30
N GLN A 218 8.53 5.27 9.73
CA GLN A 218 8.72 6.72 9.59
C GLN A 218 7.61 7.35 8.75
N GLN A 219 7.25 6.75 7.61
CA GLN A 219 6.17 7.26 6.75
C GLN A 219 4.81 7.28 7.49
N ALA A 220 4.51 6.25 8.28
CA ALA A 220 3.30 6.22 9.11
C ALA A 220 3.32 7.29 10.22
N TYR A 221 4.48 7.54 10.84
CA TYR A 221 4.67 8.60 11.82
C TYR A 221 4.45 10.00 11.22
N GLU A 222 5.04 10.25 10.05
CA GLU A 222 4.86 11.51 9.31
C GLU A 222 3.39 11.73 8.94
N LEU A 223 2.71 10.68 8.48
CA LEU A 223 1.28 10.74 8.19
C LEU A 223 0.45 11.02 9.44
N ALA A 224 0.78 10.40 10.58
CA ALA A 224 0.12 10.70 11.85
C ALA A 224 0.28 12.18 12.23
N ARG A 225 1.49 12.74 12.09
CA ARG A 225 1.77 14.16 12.34
C ARG A 225 1.02 15.08 11.40
N ALA A 226 0.96 14.74 10.11
CA ALA A 226 0.17 15.48 9.12
C ALA A 226 -1.33 15.49 9.46
N ARG A 227 -1.83 14.43 10.11
CA ARG A 227 -3.21 14.34 10.64
C ARG A 227 -3.39 14.98 12.01
N GLY A 228 -2.42 15.78 12.47
CA GLY A 228 -2.54 16.55 13.71
C GLY A 228 -2.10 15.81 14.96
N TYR A 229 -1.40 14.67 14.86
CA TYR A 229 -0.75 14.10 16.03
C TYR A 229 0.34 15.06 16.56
N VAL A 230 0.20 15.43 17.84
CA VAL A 230 1.22 16.19 18.58
C VAL A 230 1.76 15.33 19.72
N LYS A 231 3.09 15.30 19.88
CA LYS A 231 3.75 14.53 20.93
C LYS A 231 3.18 14.89 22.31
N GLY A 232 2.81 13.88 23.10
CA GLY A 232 2.23 14.07 24.43
C GLY A 232 0.74 14.42 24.45
N THR A 233 0.10 14.63 23.30
CA THR A 233 -1.36 14.85 23.21
C THR A 233 -2.14 13.57 22.90
N ALA A 234 -1.55 12.40 23.18
CA ALA A 234 -2.20 11.12 22.95
C ALA A 234 -3.57 11.11 23.63
N ARG A 235 -4.61 11.36 22.83
CA ARG A 235 -5.99 11.36 23.29
C ARG A 235 -6.25 9.95 23.74
N THR A 236 -6.57 9.76 25.02
CA THR A 236 -7.00 8.46 25.52
C THR A 236 -8.12 8.01 24.59
N PRO A 237 -7.96 6.90 23.85
CA PRO A 237 -9.00 6.43 22.96
C PRO A 237 -10.27 6.27 23.79
N SER A 238 -11.41 6.63 23.22
CA SER A 238 -12.71 6.30 23.82
C SER A 238 -12.69 4.80 24.13
N ALA A 239 -12.75 4.46 25.42
CA ALA A 239 -12.45 3.12 25.94
C ALA A 239 -13.51 2.06 25.58
N GLY A 240 -14.37 2.32 24.59
CA GLY A 240 -15.49 1.48 24.20
C GLY A 240 -15.53 1.05 22.74
N ASP A 241 -14.50 1.35 21.93
CA ASP A 241 -14.49 0.94 20.51
C ASP A 241 -13.78 -0.42 20.32
N PRO A 242 -14.53 -1.53 20.11
CA PRO A 242 -13.95 -2.86 19.95
C PRO A 242 -13.09 -2.97 18.69
N THR A 243 -13.40 -2.22 17.63
CA THR A 243 -12.66 -2.22 16.36
C THR A 243 -11.27 -1.62 16.56
N LEU A 244 -11.21 -0.47 17.24
CA LEU A 244 -9.95 0.15 17.59
C LEU A 244 -9.12 -0.75 18.52
N ALA A 245 -9.76 -1.35 19.52
CA ALA A 245 -9.09 -2.24 20.46
C ALA A 245 -8.45 -3.45 19.74
N ALA A 246 -9.18 -4.08 18.82
CA ALA A 246 -8.66 -5.20 18.02
C ALA A 246 -7.45 -4.79 17.15
N LEU A 247 -7.52 -3.63 16.48
CA LEU A 247 -6.42 -3.11 15.67
C LEU A 247 -5.19 -2.80 16.52
N LYS A 248 -5.39 -2.20 17.70
CA LYS A 248 -4.30 -1.92 18.65
C LYS A 248 -3.68 -3.18 19.21
N ALA A 249 -4.48 -4.18 19.57
CA ALA A 249 -3.98 -5.46 20.05
C ALA A 249 -3.08 -6.14 19.01
N ARG A 250 -3.48 -6.12 17.73
CA ARG A 250 -2.65 -6.62 16.63
C ARG A 250 -1.35 -5.82 16.50
N ALA A 251 -1.42 -4.50 16.48
CA ALA A 251 -0.23 -3.65 16.37
C ALA A 251 0.72 -3.86 17.55
N ALA A 252 0.19 -3.97 18.77
CA ALA A 252 0.96 -4.27 19.97
C ALA A 252 1.61 -5.66 19.89
N ALA A 253 0.88 -6.68 19.44
CA ALA A 253 1.43 -8.03 19.22
C ALA A 253 2.56 -8.02 18.17
N SER A 254 2.46 -7.12 17.18
CA SER A 254 3.48 -6.96 16.15
C SER A 254 4.74 -6.28 16.70
N ILE A 255 4.58 -5.27 17.58
CA ILE A 255 5.70 -4.48 18.10
C ILE A 255 6.37 -5.15 19.31
N SER A 256 5.62 -5.88 20.14
CA SER A 256 6.06 -6.30 21.48
C SER A 256 6.77 -7.66 21.53
N GLU A 257 6.68 -8.50 20.49
CA GLU A 257 7.21 -9.87 20.55
C GLU A 257 7.80 -10.28 19.21
N GLY A 258 9.10 -10.59 19.18
CA GLY A 258 9.82 -11.08 18.02
C GLY A 258 9.28 -12.42 17.51
N GLY A 259 8.22 -12.37 16.71
CA GLY A 259 7.65 -13.53 16.00
C GLY A 259 7.02 -14.60 16.89
N MET A 260 6.88 -14.35 18.19
CA MET A 260 6.21 -15.29 19.09
C MET A 260 4.73 -14.88 19.15
N PRO A 261 3.78 -15.69 18.64
CA PRO A 261 2.37 -15.33 18.69
C PRO A 261 1.95 -15.09 20.15
N PRO A 262 1.03 -14.13 20.39
CA PRO A 262 0.68 -13.68 21.73
C PRO A 262 0.37 -14.86 22.64
N ARG A 263 0.79 -14.79 23.90
CA ARG A 263 0.43 -15.73 24.99
C ARG A 263 -1.06 -15.62 25.38
N GLY A 264 -1.94 -15.39 24.43
CA GLY A 264 -3.39 -15.52 24.59
C GLY A 264 -3.81 -16.92 24.21
N ASP A 265 -4.73 -17.50 24.98
CA ASP A 265 -5.32 -18.81 24.68
C ASP A 265 -5.94 -18.78 23.28
N LEU A 266 -5.27 -19.41 22.30
CA LEU A 266 -5.83 -19.62 20.97
C LEU A 266 -7.14 -20.39 21.12
N SER A 267 -8.21 -19.85 20.57
CA SER A 267 -9.51 -20.53 20.58
C SER A 267 -9.44 -21.82 19.77
N LEU A 268 -10.19 -22.85 20.15
CA LEU A 268 -10.19 -24.14 19.43
C LEU A 268 -10.56 -23.98 17.95
N GLU A 269 -11.43 -23.01 17.66
CA GLU A 269 -11.84 -22.64 16.30
C GLU A 269 -10.72 -21.99 15.49
N GLU A 270 -9.84 -21.20 16.11
CA GLU A 270 -8.63 -20.67 15.44
C GLU A 270 -7.60 -21.76 15.18
N ILE A 271 -7.39 -22.68 16.12
CA ILE A 271 -6.46 -23.80 15.93
C ILE A 271 -6.94 -24.67 14.76
N GLY A 272 -8.24 -24.94 14.66
CA GLY A 272 -8.82 -25.72 13.56
C GLY A 272 -8.70 -25.08 12.17
N ARG A 273 -8.39 -23.77 12.08
CA ARG A 273 -8.15 -23.06 10.82
C ARG A 273 -6.67 -23.06 10.39
N LEU A 274 -5.76 -23.47 11.28
CA LEU A 274 -4.35 -23.63 10.95
C LEU A 274 -4.11 -24.98 10.27
N SER A 275 -3.12 -25.05 9.37
CA SER A 275 -2.72 -26.29 8.72
C SER A 275 -1.20 -26.52 8.83
N GLY A 276 -0.80 -27.79 8.76
CA GLY A 276 0.61 -28.20 8.77
C GLY A 276 1.34 -27.86 10.07
N PRO A 277 2.64 -27.50 10.03
CA PRO A 277 3.47 -27.30 11.22
C PRO A 277 2.94 -26.22 12.19
N ALA A 278 2.18 -25.25 11.68
CA ALA A 278 1.54 -24.21 12.47
C ALA A 278 0.39 -24.77 13.34
N PHE A 279 -0.36 -25.75 12.82
CA PHE A 279 -1.38 -26.48 13.57
C PHE A 279 -0.76 -27.28 14.72
N ASP A 280 0.28 -28.08 14.41
CA ASP A 280 0.93 -28.94 15.41
C ASP A 280 1.47 -28.12 16.58
N THR A 281 2.14 -27.00 16.29
CA THR A 281 2.68 -26.09 17.31
C THR A 281 1.59 -25.45 18.17
N ALA A 282 0.47 -25.05 17.55
CA ALA A 282 -0.67 -24.45 18.26
C ALA A 282 -1.41 -25.49 19.12
N PHE A 283 -1.58 -26.71 18.60
CA PHE A 283 -2.25 -27.82 19.27
C PHE A 283 -1.45 -28.37 20.45
N GLU A 284 -0.12 -28.53 20.32
CA GLU A 284 0.76 -28.90 21.43
C GLU A 284 0.74 -27.87 22.56
N ARG A 285 0.67 -26.57 22.21
CA ARG A 285 0.53 -25.51 23.21
C ARG A 285 -0.81 -25.58 23.93
N TYR A 286 -1.90 -25.77 23.19
CA TYR A 286 -3.25 -25.90 23.76
C TYR A 286 -3.36 -27.09 24.73
N THR A 287 -2.88 -28.26 24.31
CA THR A 287 -2.89 -29.48 25.13
C THR A 287 -2.00 -29.35 26.37
N ARG A 288 -0.83 -28.72 26.25
CA ARG A 288 0.06 -28.43 27.40
C ARG A 288 -0.56 -27.44 28.40
N ALA A 289 -1.30 -26.44 27.92
CA ALA A 289 -2.01 -25.49 28.77
C ALA A 289 -3.16 -26.16 29.56
N GLN A 290 -3.91 -27.07 28.92
CA GLN A 290 -4.96 -27.86 29.56
C GLN A 290 -4.40 -28.87 30.57
N GLY A 291 -3.29 -29.54 30.25
CA GLY A 291 -2.64 -30.50 31.16
C GLY A 291 -2.08 -29.88 32.45
N LYS A 292 -1.70 -28.60 32.44
CA LYS A 292 -1.28 -27.88 33.66
C LYS A 292 -2.45 -27.51 34.58
N ARG A 293 -3.69 -27.46 34.08
CA ARG A 293 -4.88 -27.21 34.90
C ARG A 293 -5.35 -28.45 35.66
N SER A 294 -4.94 -29.66 35.27
CA SER A 294 -5.34 -30.90 35.95
C SER A 294 -4.42 -31.34 37.10
N SER A 295 -3.35 -30.58 37.44
CA SER A 295 -2.46 -30.93 38.56
C SER A 295 -2.87 -30.35 39.92
N LEU A 296 -4.01 -29.65 39.99
CA LEU A 296 -4.56 -29.09 41.24
C LEU A 296 -5.41 -30.09 42.05
N PHE A 297 -5.52 -31.35 41.61
CA PHE A 297 -6.26 -32.42 42.30
C PHE A 297 -5.40 -33.65 42.65
N ARG A 298 -4.08 -33.49 42.82
CA ARG A 298 -3.28 -34.44 43.61
C ARG A 298 -3.04 -33.85 44.99
N SER A 299 -4.04 -34.00 45.84
CA SER A 299 -3.89 -33.90 47.29
C SER A 299 -4.30 -35.27 47.85
N ASP A 300 -3.36 -35.83 48.62
CA ASP A 300 -3.40 -37.06 49.41
C ASP A 300 -3.28 -38.42 48.69
#